data_AF-A0A259NT64-F1
#
_entry.id   AF-A0A259NT64-F1
#
_cell.length_a   1.000
_cell.length_b   1.000
_cell.length_c   1.000
_cell.angle_alpha   90.00
_cell.angle_beta   90.00
_cell.angle_gamma   90.00
#
_symmetry.space_group_name_H-M   'P 1'
#
loop_
_entity.id
_entity.type
_entity.pdbx_description
1 polymer ?
#
loop_
_entity_poly.entity_id
_entity_poly.type
_entity_poly.pdbx_seq_one_letter_code
_entity_poly.pdbx_strand_id
1 'polypeptide(L)'
;QKLRQTITGTSPVKPRWRPDLNQMASLKPGAIHKQPNLFGSVKQSFGDNIYHRDATGIWQQVDSHHSFEDGAPNSRNIINDTKSQNVLVGRRFAYWGSSAFKIPDQFLGSNGHTICLQRGYKSNFPPEFVQAFVSWFESLGIQGLIGPPFMWR
;
A
#
# COMPACT_ATOMS: atom_id res chain seq x y z
N GLN A 1 13.31 2.70 -22.10
CA GLN A 1 12.31 3.38 -22.95
C GLN A 1 10.92 3.06 -22.42
N LYS A 2 10.17 4.07 -21.96
CA LYS A 2 8.76 3.92 -21.55
C LYS A 2 7.88 4.21 -22.76
N LEU A 3 7.10 3.25 -23.21
CA LEU A 3 5.99 3.49 -24.14
C LEU A 3 4.84 4.10 -23.34
N ARG A 4 4.61 5.40 -23.56
CA ARG A 4 3.35 6.08 -23.24
C ARG A 4 2.37 5.76 -24.36
N GLN A 5 1.25 5.12 -24.04
CA GLN A 5 0.06 5.23 -24.88
C GLN A 5 -0.85 6.28 -24.26
N THR A 6 -0.89 7.44 -24.91
CA THR A 6 -1.88 8.48 -24.70
C THR A 6 -3.16 8.01 -25.37
N ILE A 7 -4.22 7.74 -24.61
CA ILE A 7 -5.57 7.61 -25.16
C ILE A 7 -6.34 8.86 -24.72
N THR A 8 -6.35 9.85 -25.61
CA THR A 8 -7.41 10.84 -25.67
C THR A 8 -8.68 10.12 -26.12
N GLY A 9 -9.62 9.93 -25.19
CA GLY A 9 -10.91 9.31 -25.47
C GLY A 9 -11.93 9.71 -24.41
N THR A 10 -12.72 10.73 -24.72
CA THR A 10 -13.93 11.12 -23.98
C THR A 10 -14.98 10.02 -24.10
N SER A 11 -15.07 9.14 -23.10
CA SER A 11 -16.26 8.31 -22.86
C SER A 11 -16.27 7.84 -21.40
N PRO A 12 -17.40 7.96 -20.68
CA PRO A 12 -17.48 7.52 -19.29
C PRO A 12 -17.39 5.98 -19.24
N VAL A 13 -16.41 5.47 -18.50
CA VAL A 13 -16.32 4.05 -18.16
C VAL A 13 -17.59 3.71 -17.37
N LYS A 14 -18.51 2.96 -18.00
CA LYS A 14 -19.68 2.43 -17.30
C LYS A 14 -19.22 1.33 -16.33
N PRO A 15 -19.55 1.38 -15.03
CA PRO A 15 -19.33 0.23 -14.17
C PRO A 15 -20.16 -0.97 -14.67
N ARG A 16 -19.49 -2.11 -14.85
CA ARG A 16 -20.05 -3.34 -15.43
C ARG A 16 -20.79 -4.13 -14.34
N TRP A 17 -22.07 -4.37 -14.58
CA TRP A 17 -22.96 -5.17 -13.72
C TRP A 17 -22.57 -6.67 -13.71
N ARG A 18 -22.35 -7.23 -12.51
CA ARG A 18 -22.25 -8.67 -12.20
C ARG A 18 -23.13 -8.95 -10.97
N PRO A 19 -24.29 -9.62 -11.11
CA PRO A 19 -25.26 -9.79 -10.01
C PRO A 19 -24.92 -10.92 -9.01
N ASP A 20 -23.78 -11.59 -9.14
CA ASP A 20 -23.42 -12.82 -8.40
C ASP A 20 -22.46 -12.61 -7.20
N LEU A 21 -21.89 -11.41 -7.01
CA LEU A 21 -20.98 -11.13 -5.89
C LEU A 21 -21.71 -10.62 -4.64
N ASN A 22 -22.53 -11.48 -4.04
CA ASN A 22 -23.01 -11.31 -2.67
C ASN A 22 -22.19 -12.19 -1.71
N GLN A 23 -20.89 -11.89 -1.57
CA GLN A 23 -20.05 -12.53 -0.55
C GLN A 23 -20.10 -11.73 0.75
N MET A 24 -21.07 -12.06 1.60
CA MET A 24 -21.02 -11.73 3.02
C MET A 24 -20.00 -12.64 3.71
N ALA A 25 -18.72 -12.31 3.59
CA ALA A 25 -17.71 -12.83 4.51
C ALA A 25 -17.70 -11.91 5.75
N SER A 26 -18.07 -12.46 6.90
CA SER A 26 -17.99 -11.78 8.20
C SER A 26 -16.53 -11.40 8.47
N LEU A 27 -16.21 -10.13 8.23
CA LEU A 27 -14.89 -9.55 8.47
C LEU A 27 -14.94 -8.62 9.68
N LYS A 28 -13.82 -8.51 10.38
CA LYS A 28 -13.64 -7.60 11.51
C LYS A 28 -14.06 -6.17 11.10
N PRO A 29 -14.67 -5.37 12.00
CA PRO A 29 -15.33 -4.10 11.66
C PRO A 29 -14.48 -3.09 10.85
N GLY A 30 -13.14 -3.15 10.94
CA GLY A 30 -12.24 -2.24 10.21
C GLY A 30 -11.98 -2.60 8.75
N ALA A 31 -12.19 -3.84 8.31
CA ALA A 31 -11.90 -4.26 6.92
C ALA A 31 -13.00 -3.84 5.93
N ILE A 32 -14.24 -3.70 6.42
CA ILE A 32 -15.42 -3.37 5.59
C ILE A 32 -15.25 -1.99 4.92
N HIS A 33 -14.63 -1.02 5.61
CA HIS A 33 -14.40 0.33 5.07
C HIS A 33 -13.29 0.40 4.01
N LYS A 34 -12.48 -0.65 3.87
CA LYS A 34 -11.42 -0.74 2.87
C LYS A 34 -11.78 -1.61 1.68
N GLN A 35 -12.95 -2.26 1.69
CA GLN A 35 -13.38 -3.07 0.58
C GLN A 35 -13.69 -2.17 -0.62
N PRO A 36 -13.10 -2.45 -1.80
CA PRO A 36 -13.44 -1.71 -3.00
C PRO A 36 -14.92 -1.94 -3.30
N ASN A 37 -15.68 -0.84 -3.38
CA ASN A 37 -17.03 -0.86 -3.88
C ASN A 37 -16.98 -0.54 -5.38
N LEU A 38 -16.97 -1.59 -6.20
CA LEU A 38 -16.95 -1.48 -7.66
C LEU A 38 -18.24 -0.83 -8.22
N PHE A 39 -19.29 -0.71 -7.41
CA PHE A 39 -20.54 0.00 -7.72
C PHE A 39 -20.58 1.43 -7.16
N GLY A 40 -19.53 1.86 -6.45
CA GLY A 40 -19.41 3.19 -5.87
C GLY A 40 -18.78 4.22 -6.81
N SER A 41 -18.40 5.37 -6.26
CA SER A 41 -17.56 6.34 -6.96
C SER A 41 -16.20 5.74 -7.35
N VAL A 42 -15.52 6.37 -8.29
CA VAL A 42 -14.14 6.01 -8.68
C VAL A 42 -13.23 5.89 -7.45
N LYS A 43 -13.34 6.81 -6.50
CA LYS A 43 -12.59 6.74 -5.23
C LYS A 43 -12.90 5.49 -4.41
N GLN A 44 -14.13 5.00 -4.46
CA GLN A 44 -14.58 3.80 -3.73
C GLN A 44 -14.24 2.50 -4.47
N SER A 45 -14.01 2.53 -5.79
CA SER A 45 -13.51 1.36 -6.53
C SER A 45 -12.01 1.12 -6.32
N PHE A 46 -11.28 2.13 -5.83
CA PHE A 46 -9.87 2.00 -5.45
C PHE A 46 -9.75 1.58 -3.98
N GLY A 47 -9.12 0.43 -3.73
CA GLY A 47 -8.86 -0.13 -2.41
C GLY A 47 -7.65 -1.05 -2.42
N ASP A 48 -7.22 -1.50 -1.24
CA ASP A 48 -6.12 -2.47 -1.12
C ASP A 48 -6.53 -3.86 -1.65
N ASN A 49 -5.55 -4.72 -1.93
CA ASN A 49 -5.80 -6.14 -2.14
C ASN A 49 -6.43 -6.77 -0.89
N ILE A 50 -7.50 -7.53 -1.06
CA ILE A 50 -8.15 -8.29 0.03
C ILE A 50 -8.03 -9.77 -0.28
N TYR A 51 -7.46 -10.52 0.68
CA TYR A 51 -7.29 -11.95 0.59
C TYR A 51 -8.01 -12.67 1.72
N HIS A 52 -8.58 -13.83 1.41
CA HIS A 52 -9.14 -14.74 2.41
C HIS A 52 -8.78 -16.18 2.05
N ARG A 53 -8.92 -17.11 2.99
CA ARG A 53 -8.82 -18.54 2.71
C ARG A 53 -10.22 -19.11 2.56
N ASP A 54 -10.42 -19.92 1.53
CA ASP A 54 -11.65 -20.71 1.39
C ASP A 54 -11.66 -21.89 2.37
N ALA A 55 -12.72 -22.71 2.31
CA ALA A 55 -12.89 -23.88 3.18
C ALA A 55 -11.78 -24.94 3.01
N THR A 56 -11.05 -24.93 1.89
CA THR A 56 -9.91 -25.82 1.62
C THR A 56 -8.58 -25.24 2.09
N GLY A 57 -8.58 -23.98 2.55
CA GLY A 57 -7.39 -23.28 3.01
C GLY A 57 -6.60 -22.56 1.91
N ILE A 58 -7.12 -22.55 0.68
CA ILE A 58 -6.48 -21.90 -0.47
C ILE A 58 -6.76 -20.39 -0.44
N TRP A 59 -5.73 -19.59 -0.72
CA TRP A 59 -5.87 -18.14 -0.78
C TRP A 59 -6.69 -17.71 -2.01
N GLN A 60 -7.69 -16.88 -1.74
CA GLN A 60 -8.56 -16.24 -2.72
C GLN A 60 -8.37 -14.72 -2.63
N GLN A 61 -8.34 -14.05 -3.78
CA GLN A 61 -8.37 -12.58 -3.87
C GLN A 61 -9.80 -12.12 -4.14
N VAL A 62 -10.28 -11.13 -3.39
CA VAL A 62 -11.56 -10.46 -3.68
C VAL A 62 -11.38 -9.53 -4.88
N ASP A 63 -12.39 -9.45 -5.75
CA ASP A 63 -12.37 -8.59 -6.94
C ASP A 63 -12.07 -7.12 -6.58
N SER A 64 -11.12 -6.52 -7.29
CA SER A 64 -10.55 -5.20 -7.01
C SER A 64 -9.84 -4.63 -8.24
N HIS A 65 -9.41 -3.35 -8.16
CA HIS A 65 -8.58 -2.73 -9.21
C HIS A 65 -7.24 -3.46 -9.49
N HIS A 66 -6.80 -4.31 -8.56
CA HIS A 66 -5.55 -5.08 -8.69
C HIS A 66 -5.77 -6.52 -9.20
N SER A 67 -7.01 -6.89 -9.50
CA SER A 67 -7.39 -8.09 -10.25
C SER A 67 -7.12 -7.91 -11.75
N PHE A 68 -7.26 -8.98 -12.53
CA PHE A 68 -7.29 -8.88 -13.99
C PHE A 68 -8.57 -8.20 -14.47
N GLU A 69 -8.60 -7.78 -15.74
CA GLU A 69 -9.69 -6.98 -16.34
C GLU A 69 -11.06 -7.67 -16.29
N ASP A 70 -11.09 -9.00 -16.20
CA ASP A 70 -12.30 -9.82 -16.06
C ASP A 70 -12.73 -10.06 -14.59
N GLY A 71 -11.97 -9.51 -13.63
CA GLY A 71 -12.12 -9.70 -12.19
C GLY A 71 -11.36 -10.92 -11.66
N ALA A 72 -10.64 -11.66 -12.52
CA ALA A 72 -9.94 -12.86 -12.10
C ALA A 72 -8.79 -12.54 -11.13
N PRO A 73 -8.52 -13.42 -10.15
CA PRO A 73 -7.42 -13.24 -9.21
C PRO A 73 -6.05 -13.15 -9.87
N ASN A 74 -5.22 -12.23 -9.39
CA ASN A 74 -3.84 -12.10 -9.79
C ASN A 74 -2.94 -13.00 -8.94
N SER A 75 -2.60 -14.18 -9.48
CA SER A 75 -1.78 -15.19 -8.78
C SER A 75 -0.43 -14.66 -8.30
N ARG A 76 0.18 -13.73 -9.04
CA ARG A 76 1.45 -13.10 -8.63
C ARG A 76 1.28 -12.26 -7.36
N ASN A 77 0.16 -11.54 -7.24
CA ASN A 77 -0.12 -10.73 -6.05
C ASN A 77 -0.43 -11.63 -4.85
N ILE A 78 -1.27 -12.66 -5.03
CA ILE A 78 -1.55 -13.66 -3.99
C ILE A 78 -0.23 -14.23 -3.46
N ILE A 79 0.60 -14.80 -4.34
CA ILE A 79 1.86 -15.42 -3.95
C ILE A 79 2.77 -14.44 -3.21
N ASN A 80 2.82 -13.16 -3.60
CA ASN A 80 3.71 -12.19 -2.96
C ASN A 80 3.18 -11.69 -1.62
N ASP A 81 1.90 -11.35 -1.56
CA ASP A 81 1.29 -10.68 -0.41
C ASP A 81 0.99 -11.68 0.71
N THR A 82 0.75 -12.95 0.39
CA THR A 82 0.40 -13.99 1.38
C THR A 82 1.58 -14.88 1.79
N LYS A 83 2.81 -14.51 1.40
CA LYS A 83 4.05 -15.24 1.77
C LYS A 83 4.38 -15.20 3.25
N SER A 84 3.84 -14.22 3.98
CA SER A 84 4.08 -14.04 5.40
C SER A 84 2.77 -13.75 6.12
N GLN A 85 2.70 -14.19 7.38
CA GLN A 85 1.63 -13.82 8.31
C GLN A 85 2.06 -12.69 9.25
N ASN A 86 3.23 -12.11 9.02
CA ASN A 86 3.79 -11.07 9.87
C ASN A 86 3.24 -9.70 9.45
N VAL A 87 2.89 -8.89 10.45
CA VAL A 87 2.48 -7.49 10.25
C VAL A 87 3.42 -6.58 11.02
N LEU A 88 3.76 -5.43 10.43
CA LEU A 88 4.47 -4.37 11.14
C LEU A 88 3.45 -3.47 11.83
N VAL A 89 3.52 -3.42 13.16
CA VAL A 89 2.66 -2.54 13.97
C VAL A 89 3.55 -1.56 14.69
N GLY A 90 3.40 -0.28 14.37
CA GLY A 90 4.12 0.81 15.00
C GLY A 90 3.15 1.81 15.61
N ARG A 91 3.37 2.18 16.88
CA ARG A 91 2.69 3.33 17.50
C ARG A 91 3.41 4.64 17.24
N ARG A 92 4.71 4.55 16.95
CA ARG A 92 5.62 5.67 16.75
C ARG A 92 6.05 5.68 15.29
N PHE A 93 5.34 6.45 14.49
CA PHE A 93 5.60 6.56 13.05
C PHE A 93 5.29 7.98 12.58
N ALA A 94 5.84 8.36 11.43
CA ALA A 94 5.42 9.55 10.71
C ALA A 94 5.32 9.24 9.21
N TYR A 95 4.24 9.69 8.58
CA TYR A 95 4.04 9.68 7.15
C TYR A 95 3.97 11.12 6.65
N TRP A 96 5.01 11.57 5.96
CA TRP A 96 5.11 12.97 5.53
C TRP A 96 4.38 13.27 4.22
N GLY A 97 4.23 12.30 3.32
CA GLY A 97 3.57 12.51 2.04
C GLY A 97 4.19 13.68 1.26
N SER A 98 3.36 14.62 0.81
CA SER A 98 3.78 15.84 0.11
C SER A 98 4.48 16.86 1.00
N SER A 99 4.42 16.71 2.32
CA SER A 99 5.12 17.54 3.31
C SER A 99 6.49 16.96 3.68
N ALA A 100 7.00 16.00 2.90
CA ALA A 100 8.32 15.43 3.10
C ALA A 100 9.41 16.48 2.87
N PHE A 101 10.46 16.40 3.68
CA PHE A 101 11.61 17.29 3.61
C PHE A 101 12.89 16.49 3.46
N LYS A 102 14.00 17.20 3.20
CA LYS A 102 15.30 16.58 2.96
C LYS A 102 15.79 15.88 4.23
N ILE A 103 16.07 14.58 4.12
CA ILE A 103 16.73 13.80 5.17
C ILE A 103 18.19 14.29 5.29
N PRO A 104 18.74 14.47 6.51
CA PRO A 104 20.13 14.84 6.70
C PRO A 104 21.11 13.89 5.98
N ASP A 105 22.16 14.45 5.38
CA ASP A 105 23.10 13.71 4.53
C ASP A 105 23.82 12.57 5.29
N GLN A 106 23.94 12.69 6.62
CA GLN A 106 24.49 11.64 7.49
C GLN A 106 23.69 10.33 7.51
N PHE A 107 22.44 10.34 7.03
CA PHE A 107 21.59 9.15 6.90
C PHE A 107 21.44 8.67 5.45
N LEU A 108 22.21 9.25 4.52
CA LEU A 108 22.10 9.03 3.07
C LEU A 108 23.40 8.43 2.47
N GLY A 109 24.10 7.58 3.22
CA GLY A 109 25.23 6.79 2.70
C GLY A 109 26.63 7.33 3.02
N SER A 110 26.76 8.47 3.72
CA SER A 110 28.07 9.05 4.07
C SER A 110 28.96 8.13 4.93
N ASN A 111 28.36 7.17 5.63
CA ASN A 111 29.01 6.15 6.45
C ASN A 111 28.78 4.72 5.91
N GLY A 112 28.40 4.58 4.64
CA GLY A 112 28.04 3.28 4.04
C GLY A 112 26.62 2.79 4.35
N HIS A 113 25.84 3.54 5.14
CA HIS A 113 24.46 3.22 5.48
C HIS A 113 23.50 4.31 5.00
N THR A 114 22.39 3.89 4.38
CA THR A 114 21.32 4.78 3.94
C THR A 114 19.98 4.31 4.47
N ILE A 115 19.16 5.24 4.95
CA ILE A 115 17.76 4.98 5.30
C ILE A 115 16.85 5.03 4.07
N CYS A 116 17.27 5.74 3.01
CA CYS A 116 16.52 5.87 1.77
C CYS A 116 16.80 4.69 0.85
N LEU A 117 15.81 3.81 0.73
CA LEU A 117 15.79 2.72 -0.23
C LEU A 117 14.78 3.02 -1.34
N GLN A 118 14.97 2.44 -2.52
CA GLN A 118 13.97 2.51 -3.58
C GLN A 118 12.78 1.61 -3.26
N ARG A 119 12.98 0.29 -3.30
CA ARG A 119 11.94 -0.69 -2.97
C ARG A 119 12.41 -1.61 -1.85
N GLY A 120 11.49 -1.97 -0.96
CA GLY A 120 11.75 -2.86 0.16
C GLY A 120 12.06 -2.11 1.45
N TYR A 121 12.65 -2.81 2.41
CA TYR A 121 13.05 -2.29 3.71
C TYR A 121 14.45 -2.80 4.05
N LYS A 122 15.14 -2.09 4.95
CA LYS A 122 16.37 -2.53 5.58
C LYS A 122 16.17 -2.40 7.08
N SER A 123 16.55 -3.44 7.81
CA SER A 123 16.43 -3.48 9.28
C SER A 123 17.76 -3.79 9.96
N ASN A 124 18.80 -4.13 9.20
CA ASN A 124 20.13 -4.37 9.72
C ASN A 124 20.98 -3.10 9.58
N PHE A 125 21.09 -2.36 10.68
CA PHE A 125 21.89 -1.14 10.81
C PHE A 125 22.78 -1.23 12.05
N PRO A 126 23.95 -0.57 12.04
CA PRO A 126 24.78 -0.46 13.24
C PRO A 126 24.00 0.23 14.38
N PRO A 127 24.18 -0.19 15.65
CA PRO A 127 23.47 0.39 16.79
C PRO A 127 23.60 1.91 16.90
N GLU A 128 24.79 2.45 16.64
CA GLU A 128 25.07 3.88 16.67
C GLU A 128 24.33 4.65 15.57
N PHE A 129 24.14 4.05 14.39
CA PHE A 129 23.35 4.62 13.31
C PHE A 129 21.87 4.69 13.71
N VAL A 130 21.35 3.61 14.30
CA VAL A 130 19.97 3.54 14.79
C VAL A 130 19.75 4.60 15.86
N GLN A 131 20.65 4.71 16.83
CA GLN A 131 20.55 5.69 17.91
C GLN A 131 20.56 7.12 17.36
N ALA A 132 21.49 7.45 16.47
CA ALA A 132 21.57 8.77 15.84
C ALA A 132 20.30 9.11 15.04
N PHE A 133 19.77 8.14 14.29
CA PHE A 133 18.54 8.31 13.51
C PHE A 133 17.32 8.50 14.40
N VAL A 134 17.17 7.69 15.45
CA VAL A 134 16.04 7.78 16.39
C VAL A 134 16.07 9.11 17.14
N SER A 135 17.23 9.54 17.65
CA SER A 135 17.36 10.84 18.33
C SER A 135 17.01 12.01 17.40
N TRP A 136 17.46 11.96 16.14
CA TRP A 136 17.08 12.96 15.15
C TRP A 136 15.58 12.92 14.83
N PHE A 137 15.00 11.73 14.63
CA PHE A 137 13.58 11.59 14.34
C PHE A 137 12.71 12.08 15.50
N GLU A 138 13.09 11.76 16.74
CA GLU A 138 12.38 12.20 17.95
C GLU A 138 12.46 13.71 18.16
N SER A 139 13.60 14.35 17.84
CA SER A 139 13.77 15.80 17.99
C SER A 139 12.86 16.61 17.07
N LEU A 140 12.33 16.01 16.01
CA LEU A 140 11.33 16.64 15.15
C LEU A 140 10.00 16.87 15.87
N GLY A 141 9.66 16.05 16.88
CA GLY A 141 8.37 16.10 17.57
C GLY A 141 7.17 15.76 16.67
N ILE A 142 7.40 15.05 15.55
CA ILE A 142 6.38 14.75 14.53
C ILE A 142 5.95 13.28 14.63
N GLN A 143 4.64 13.03 14.67
CA GLN A 143 4.06 11.68 14.62
C GLN A 143 2.75 11.65 13.82
N GLY A 144 2.43 10.50 13.24
CA GLY A 144 1.20 10.24 12.52
C GLY A 144 1.24 10.62 11.03
N LEU A 145 0.06 10.89 10.48
CA LEU A 145 -0.14 11.30 9.09
C LEU A 145 -0.01 12.83 8.98
N ILE A 146 1.01 13.31 8.27
CA ILE A 146 1.36 14.75 8.22
C ILE A 146 0.91 15.42 6.92
N GLY A 147 0.96 14.69 5.80
CA GLY A 147 0.59 15.22 4.50
C GLY A 147 -0.03 14.17 3.60
N PRO A 148 -0.80 14.56 2.56
CA PRO A 148 -1.35 13.63 1.58
C PRO A 148 -0.24 12.98 0.76
N PRO A 149 -0.50 11.87 0.04
CA PRO A 149 0.48 11.27 -0.87
C PRO A 149 1.02 12.28 -1.88
N PHE A 150 2.35 12.28 -2.10
CA PHE A 150 3.01 13.26 -2.97
C PHE A 150 2.61 13.14 -4.46
N MET A 151 2.26 11.95 -4.95
CA MET A 151 2.02 11.69 -6.38
C MET A 151 0.61 11.16 -6.71
N TRP A 152 -0.44 11.75 -6.13
CA TRP A 152 -1.84 11.49 -6.52
C TRP A 152 -2.51 12.76 -7.10
N ARG A 153 -1.86 13.41 -8.07
CA ARG A 153 -2.48 14.46 -8.89
C ARG A 153 -3.00 13.88 -10.19
#